data_AF-A0A2G2A2C8-F1
#
_entry.id   AF-A0A2G2A2C8-F1
#
_cell.length_a   1.000
_cell.length_b   1.000
_cell.length_c   1.000
_cell.angle_alpha   90.00
_cell.angle_beta   90.00
_cell.angle_gamma   90.00
#
_symmetry.space_group_name_H-M   'P 1'
#
loop_
_entity.id
_entity.type
_entity.pdbx_description
1 polymer ?
#
loop_
_entity_poly.entity_id
_entity_poly.type
_entity_poly.pdbx_seq_one_letter_code
_entity_poly.pdbx_strand_id
1 'polypeptide(L)'
;MGFAGQAQRDAWEAYAEETPTRRTPEFVTLLKADAPSVTRSRRQIWSDADWYRSHAYNERHKPAGIDDYIISICRIPGTRRSSSLWLHRATGAAPFGRREWYLLDVAHREFARHIGGPIASTLQPTPASLTKRQREALEMLLAGLTEKQAAAGMGISVPTVHEYVQAIYKHFGVHSRGELAAHFLRRYRGAMNDVRVGDDEASR
;
A
#
# COMPACT_ATOMS: atom_id res chain seq x y z
N MET A 1 4.58 10.76 11.99
CA MET A 1 5.70 11.02 11.06
C MET A 1 5.15 11.76 9.84
N GLY A 2 5.86 12.76 9.31
CA GLY A 2 5.63 13.32 7.97
C GLY A 2 4.97 14.70 7.89
N PHE A 3 3.84 14.91 8.58
CA PHE A 3 3.04 16.14 8.45
C PHE A 3 3.19 17.06 9.67
N ALA A 4 3.18 18.37 9.46
CA ALA A 4 3.33 19.39 10.52
C ALA A 4 2.08 19.54 11.40
N GLY A 5 0.92 19.05 10.96
CA GLY A 5 -0.33 19.08 11.74
C GLY A 5 -1.43 18.22 11.13
N GLN A 6 -2.57 18.11 11.84
CA GLN A 6 -3.72 17.31 11.41
C GLN A 6 -4.32 17.83 10.10
N ALA A 7 -4.46 19.15 9.94
CA ALA A 7 -4.99 19.76 8.73
C ALA A 7 -4.21 19.38 7.46
N GLN A 8 -2.87 19.24 7.54
CA GLN A 8 -2.05 18.80 6.41
C GLN A 8 -2.23 17.31 6.10
N ARG A 9 -2.49 16.49 7.12
CA ARG A 9 -2.83 15.07 6.94
C ARG A 9 -4.16 14.93 6.22
N ASP A 10 -5.18 15.61 6.73
CA ASP A 10 -6.53 15.58 6.17
C ASP A 10 -6.53 16.06 4.71
N ALA A 11 -5.78 17.13 4.41
CA ALA A 11 -5.62 17.62 3.04
C ALA A 11 -4.91 16.60 2.13
N TRP A 12 -3.90 15.89 2.64
CA TRP A 12 -3.23 14.84 1.87
C TRP A 12 -4.14 13.63 1.65
N GLU A 13 -4.91 13.22 2.66
CA GLU A 13 -5.88 12.12 2.55
C GLU A 13 -6.96 12.44 1.52
N ALA A 14 -7.56 13.64 1.59
CA ALA A 14 -8.52 14.11 0.61
C ALA A 14 -7.94 14.11 -0.81
N TYR A 15 -6.71 14.62 -0.98
CA TYR A 15 -6.01 14.56 -2.27
C TYR A 15 -5.82 13.12 -2.78
N ALA A 16 -5.38 12.21 -1.91
CA ALA A 16 -5.13 10.82 -2.26
C ALA A 16 -6.42 10.06 -2.66
N GLU A 17 -7.55 10.41 -2.05
CA GLU A 17 -8.86 9.87 -2.39
C GLU A 17 -9.42 10.44 -3.70
N GLU A 18 -9.36 11.76 -3.88
CA GLU A 18 -9.95 12.46 -5.03
C GLU A 18 -9.12 12.32 -6.32
N THR A 19 -7.80 12.22 -6.19
CA THR A 19 -6.88 12.12 -7.33
C THR A 19 -6.11 10.81 -7.31
N PRO A 20 -6.67 9.72 -7.88
CA PRO A 20 -5.95 8.47 -8.03
C PRO A 20 -4.61 8.71 -8.73
N THR A 21 -3.53 8.09 -8.25
CA THR A 21 -2.18 8.28 -8.80
C THR A 21 -2.13 8.11 -10.32
N ARG A 22 -2.97 7.25 -10.90
CA ARG A 22 -3.09 7.04 -12.35
C ARG A 22 -3.50 8.27 -13.16
N ARG A 23 -4.09 9.27 -12.50
CA ARG A 23 -4.55 10.52 -13.10
C ARG A 23 -3.56 11.66 -12.90
N THR A 24 -2.45 11.44 -12.22
CA THR A 24 -1.44 12.49 -12.05
C THR A 24 -0.57 12.60 -13.31
N PRO A 25 -0.21 13.82 -13.75
CA PRO A 25 0.64 14.03 -14.93
C PRO A 25 2.00 13.30 -14.83
N GLU A 26 2.53 13.21 -13.61
CA GLU A 26 3.77 12.49 -13.29
C GLU A 26 3.66 11.01 -13.66
N PHE A 27 2.57 10.37 -13.23
CA PHE A 27 2.39 8.94 -13.40
C PHE A 27 2.25 8.55 -14.87
N VAL A 28 1.46 9.32 -15.62
CA VAL A 28 1.27 9.09 -17.07
C VAL A 28 2.58 9.27 -17.84
N THR A 29 3.38 10.26 -17.47
CA THR A 29 4.68 10.53 -18.11
C THR A 29 5.67 9.38 -17.87
N LEU A 30 5.73 8.90 -16.64
CA LEU A 30 6.70 7.89 -16.22
C LEU A 30 6.32 6.47 -16.64
N LEU A 31 5.02 6.16 -16.77
CA LEU A 31 4.57 4.86 -17.31
C LEU A 31 5.08 4.58 -18.73
N LYS A 32 5.40 5.61 -19.50
CA LYS A 32 5.91 5.48 -20.88
C LYS A 32 7.39 5.10 -20.92
N ALA A 33 8.09 5.05 -19.78
CA ALA A 33 9.49 4.69 -19.75
C ALA A 33 9.70 3.23 -20.18
N ASP A 34 10.68 3.03 -21.07
CA ASP A 34 11.11 1.70 -21.51
C ASP A 34 12.16 1.11 -20.55
N ALA A 35 11.79 1.05 -19.27
CA ALA A 35 12.61 0.50 -18.21
C ALA A 35 11.73 -0.21 -17.17
N PRO A 36 12.24 -1.24 -16.46
CA PRO A 36 11.50 -1.93 -15.41
C PRO A 36 11.21 -1.03 -14.20
N SER A 37 12.08 -0.07 -13.92
CA SER A 37 11.84 1.03 -12.98
C SER A 37 12.31 2.36 -13.56
N VAL A 38 11.64 3.44 -13.16
CA VAL A 38 12.05 4.81 -13.46
C VAL A 38 11.84 5.68 -12.24
N THR A 39 12.88 6.42 -11.86
CA THR A 39 12.85 7.37 -10.74
C THR A 39 13.16 8.77 -11.27
N ARG A 40 12.35 9.76 -10.87
CA ARG A 40 12.50 11.18 -11.26
C ARG A 40 12.22 12.10 -10.08
N SER A 41 12.87 13.26 -10.07
CA SER A 41 12.43 14.37 -9.22
C SER A 41 11.33 15.17 -9.88
N ARG A 42 10.57 15.90 -9.05
CA ARG A 42 9.65 16.94 -9.51
C ARG A 42 10.32 17.86 -10.52
N ARG A 43 11.55 18.34 -10.28
CA ARG A 43 12.27 19.25 -11.21
C ARG A 43 12.54 18.67 -12.60
N GLN A 44 12.59 17.35 -12.74
CA GLN A 44 12.73 16.69 -14.03
C GLN A 44 11.39 16.52 -14.77
N ILE A 45 10.27 16.74 -14.07
CA ILE A 45 8.91 16.63 -14.62
C ILE A 45 8.30 18.02 -14.82
N TRP A 46 8.47 18.90 -13.84
CA TRP A 46 7.99 20.27 -13.78
C TRP A 46 9.17 21.21 -13.55
N SER A 47 9.25 22.28 -14.36
CA SER A 47 10.10 23.42 -13.98
C SER A 47 9.57 24.04 -12.68
N ASP A 48 10.42 24.75 -11.93
CA ASP A 48 9.97 25.46 -10.71
C ASP A 48 8.87 26.48 -11.03
N ALA A 49 8.99 27.18 -12.17
CA ALA A 49 7.99 28.15 -12.61
C ALA A 49 6.63 27.52 -12.92
N ASP A 50 6.61 26.35 -13.57
CA ASP A 50 5.36 25.68 -13.91
C ASP A 50 4.75 24.99 -12.69
N TRP A 51 5.59 24.42 -11.83
CA TRP A 51 5.16 23.82 -10.57
C TRP A 51 4.38 24.82 -9.72
N TYR A 52 4.99 25.96 -9.40
CA TYR A 52 4.39 26.94 -8.49
C TYR A 52 3.15 27.65 -9.06
N ARG A 53 2.99 27.66 -10.39
CA ARG A 53 1.78 28.18 -11.06
C ARG A 53 0.70 27.11 -11.27
N SER A 54 1.03 25.83 -11.08
CA SER A 54 0.11 24.74 -11.39
C SER A 54 -1.03 24.64 -10.38
N HIS A 55 -2.18 24.17 -10.88
CA HIS A 55 -3.28 23.73 -10.02
C HIS A 55 -2.87 22.56 -9.12
N ALA A 56 -1.99 21.66 -9.63
CA ALA A 56 -1.48 20.53 -8.86
C ALA A 56 -0.74 20.98 -7.59
N TYR A 57 0.06 22.04 -7.66
CA TYR A 57 0.70 22.59 -6.47
C TYR A 57 -0.29 23.35 -5.58
N ASN A 58 -0.95 24.37 -6.11
CA ASN A 58 -1.69 25.34 -5.29
C ASN A 58 -2.88 24.73 -4.56
N GLU A 59 -3.62 23.83 -5.21
CA GLU A 59 -4.85 23.27 -4.64
C GLU A 59 -4.64 21.92 -3.95
N ARG A 60 -3.51 21.23 -4.18
CA ARG A 60 -3.31 19.86 -3.66
C ARG A 60 -2.06 19.72 -2.80
N HIS A 61 -0.89 20.04 -3.33
CA HIS A 61 0.37 19.81 -2.61
C HIS A 61 0.62 20.85 -1.53
N LYS A 62 0.35 22.13 -1.82
CA LYS A 62 0.55 23.23 -0.88
C LYS A 62 -0.30 23.10 0.39
N PRO A 63 -1.62 22.79 0.33
CA PRO A 63 -2.42 22.54 1.55
C PRO A 63 -1.93 21.34 2.37
N ALA A 64 -1.42 20.31 1.70
CA ALA A 64 -0.78 19.15 2.35
C ALA A 64 0.63 19.44 2.89
N GLY A 65 1.15 20.66 2.70
CA GLY A 65 2.49 21.06 3.12
C GLY A 65 3.62 20.42 2.31
N ILE A 66 3.35 20.04 1.06
CA ILE A 66 4.32 19.41 0.15
C ILE A 66 4.82 20.44 -0.87
N ASP A 67 6.14 20.61 -0.94
CA ASP A 67 6.81 21.58 -1.83
C ASP A 67 7.65 20.90 -2.89
N ASP A 68 8.31 19.79 -2.54
CA ASP A 68 9.14 19.02 -3.47
C ASP A 68 8.88 17.52 -3.30
N TYR A 69 9.17 16.74 -4.35
CA TYR A 69 9.04 15.29 -4.30
C TYR A 69 10.02 14.58 -5.23
N ILE A 70 10.30 13.32 -4.90
CA ILE A 70 10.82 12.33 -5.84
C ILE A 70 9.83 11.18 -5.95
N ILE A 71 9.66 10.68 -7.18
CA ILE A 71 8.73 9.60 -7.51
C ILE A 71 9.51 8.49 -8.21
N SER A 72 9.20 7.25 -7.83
CA SER A 72 9.63 6.06 -8.54
C SER A 72 8.41 5.28 -9.03
N ILE A 73 8.45 4.77 -10.25
CA ILE A 73 7.48 3.80 -10.80
C ILE A 73 8.22 2.52 -11.15
N CYS A 74 7.72 1.39 -10.67
CA CYS A 74 8.31 0.08 -10.91
C CYS A 74 7.25 -0.89 -11.41
N ARG A 75 7.54 -1.65 -12.47
CA ARG A 75 6.69 -2.76 -12.92
C ARG A 75 6.72 -3.86 -11.87
N ILE A 76 5.56 -4.42 -11.53
CA ILE A 76 5.45 -5.55 -10.61
C ILE A 76 5.69 -6.83 -11.41
N PRO A 77 6.74 -7.62 -11.11
CA PRO A 77 7.07 -8.82 -11.87
C PRO A 77 5.90 -9.79 -12.01
N GLY A 78 5.76 -10.41 -13.18
CA GLY A 78 4.67 -11.36 -13.46
C GLY A 78 3.28 -10.72 -13.66
N THR A 79 3.18 -9.39 -13.68
CA THR A 79 1.91 -8.67 -13.89
C THR A 79 2.04 -7.58 -14.95
N ARG A 80 0.90 -7.13 -15.51
CA ARG A 80 0.84 -5.92 -16.36
C ARG A 80 0.69 -4.63 -15.54
N ARG A 81 1.13 -4.63 -14.28
CA ARG A 81 0.88 -3.53 -13.33
C ARG A 81 2.17 -2.88 -12.90
N SER A 82 2.03 -1.66 -12.42
CA SER A 82 3.11 -0.89 -11.83
C SER A 82 2.73 -0.45 -10.43
N SER A 83 3.72 -0.42 -9.56
CA SER A 83 3.71 0.28 -8.28
C SER A 83 4.32 1.66 -8.45
N SER A 84 3.88 2.62 -7.64
CA SER A 84 4.49 3.94 -7.53
C SER A 84 4.83 4.22 -6.08
N LEU A 85 6.02 4.75 -5.83
CA LEU A 85 6.48 5.17 -4.51
C LEU A 85 6.91 6.64 -4.56
N TRP A 86 6.47 7.41 -3.58
CA TRP A 86 6.69 8.85 -3.51
C TRP A 86 7.35 9.21 -2.19
N LEU A 87 8.35 10.08 -2.24
CA LEU A 87 8.88 10.77 -1.07
C LEU A 87 8.67 12.26 -1.24
N HIS A 88 8.15 12.91 -0.19
CA HIS A 88 7.79 14.32 -0.20
C HIS A 88 8.71 15.13 0.73
N ARG A 89 8.85 16.41 0.43
CA ARG A 89 9.51 17.42 1.26
C ARG A 89 8.57 18.56 1.55
N ALA A 90 8.63 19.05 2.77
CA ALA A 90 7.96 20.27 3.16
C ALA A 90 8.69 21.51 2.63
N THR A 91 7.96 22.61 2.56
CA THR A 91 8.52 23.92 2.21
C THR A 91 9.71 24.27 3.09
N GLY A 92 10.81 24.71 2.47
CA GLY A 92 12.04 25.08 3.17
C GLY A 92 12.94 23.90 3.59
N ALA A 93 12.54 22.66 3.33
CA ALA A 93 13.42 21.52 3.53
C ALA A 93 14.50 21.44 2.45
N ALA A 94 15.64 20.82 2.78
CA ALA A 94 16.71 20.61 1.82
C ALA A 94 16.23 19.76 0.61
N PRO A 95 16.65 20.09 -0.63
CA PRO A 95 16.30 19.31 -1.81
C PRO A 95 16.80 17.87 -1.71
N PHE A 96 16.14 16.96 -2.43
CA PHE A 96 16.57 15.56 -2.48
C PHE A 96 17.95 15.41 -3.13
N GLY A 97 18.87 14.79 -2.41
CA GLY A 97 20.21 14.48 -2.90
C GLY A 97 20.28 13.18 -3.70
N ARG A 98 21.41 12.97 -4.40
CA ARG A 98 21.64 11.74 -5.21
C ARG A 98 21.47 10.44 -4.41
N ARG A 99 21.87 10.42 -3.13
CA ARG A 99 21.73 9.25 -2.26
C ARG A 99 20.27 8.86 -2.08
N GLU A 100 19.39 9.83 -1.86
CA GLU A 100 17.97 9.58 -1.61
C GLU A 100 17.26 9.08 -2.87
N TRP A 101 17.67 9.57 -4.04
CA TRP A 101 17.20 9.07 -5.32
C TRP A 101 17.57 7.60 -5.53
N TYR A 102 18.85 7.27 -5.27
CA TYR A 102 19.35 5.92 -5.42
C TYR A 102 18.66 4.95 -4.46
N LEU A 103 18.51 5.35 -3.20
CA LEU A 103 17.80 4.55 -2.20
C LEU A 103 16.34 4.33 -2.58
N LEU A 104 15.65 5.36 -3.08
CA LEU A 104 14.27 5.23 -3.53
C LEU A 104 14.14 4.22 -4.68
N ASP A 105 15.04 4.30 -5.68
CA ASP A 105 15.01 3.40 -6.83
C ASP A 105 15.27 1.94 -6.43
N VAL A 106 16.32 1.69 -5.63
CA VAL A 106 16.67 0.35 -5.18
C VAL A 106 15.58 -0.22 -4.27
N ALA A 107 15.14 0.54 -3.27
CA ALA A 107 14.10 0.09 -2.34
C ALA A 107 12.80 -0.24 -3.07
N HIS A 108 12.39 0.60 -4.03
CA HIS A 108 11.16 0.33 -4.76
C HIS A 108 11.24 -0.93 -5.63
N ARG A 109 12.38 -1.20 -6.27
CA ARG A 109 12.60 -2.44 -7.03
C ARG A 109 12.52 -3.67 -6.16
N GLU A 110 13.10 -3.62 -4.96
CA GLU A 110 13.02 -4.73 -4.01
C GLU A 110 11.58 -4.92 -3.54
N PHE A 111 10.93 -3.86 -3.05
CA PHE A 111 9.53 -3.94 -2.61
C PHE A 111 8.60 -4.47 -3.70
N ALA A 112 8.80 -4.07 -4.96
CA ALA A 112 7.96 -4.51 -6.09
C ALA A 112 7.92 -6.04 -6.24
N ARG A 113 8.99 -6.77 -5.88
CA ARG A 113 9.02 -8.25 -5.91
C ARG A 113 8.13 -8.89 -4.84
N HIS A 114 7.87 -8.17 -3.76
CA HIS A 114 7.05 -8.65 -2.64
C HIS A 114 5.59 -8.16 -2.70
N ILE A 115 5.24 -7.28 -3.65
CA ILE A 115 3.85 -6.82 -3.86
C ILE A 115 2.99 -7.97 -4.40
N GLY A 116 1.86 -8.23 -3.74
CA GLY A 116 1.02 -9.39 -4.01
C GLY A 116 1.44 -10.64 -3.24
N GLY A 117 2.46 -10.55 -2.38
CA GLY A 117 2.81 -11.57 -1.41
C GLY A 117 2.84 -10.96 0.00
N PRO A 118 4.03 -10.81 0.61
CA PRO A 118 4.18 -10.14 1.91
C PRO A 118 3.59 -8.71 1.91
N ILE A 119 3.81 -7.95 0.83
CA ILE A 119 3.25 -6.60 0.68
C ILE A 119 1.88 -6.73 0.00
N ALA A 120 0.86 -6.11 0.60
CA ALA A 120 -0.51 -6.19 0.09
C ALA A 120 -0.60 -5.51 -1.26
N SER A 121 -1.32 -6.15 -2.18
CA SER A 121 -1.78 -5.52 -3.40
C SER A 121 -3.24 -5.12 -3.25
N THR A 122 -3.65 -4.00 -3.86
CA THR A 122 -5.05 -3.54 -3.90
C THR A 122 -6.01 -4.51 -4.59
N LEU A 123 -5.48 -5.57 -5.23
CA LEU A 123 -6.28 -6.65 -5.80
C LEU A 123 -6.62 -7.78 -4.85
N GLN A 124 -5.85 -7.91 -3.79
CA GLN A 124 -6.07 -9.03 -2.89
C GLN A 124 -7.31 -8.73 -2.06
N PRO A 125 -8.21 -9.71 -1.89
CA PRO A 125 -9.31 -9.57 -0.96
C PRO A 125 -8.72 -9.22 0.42
N THR A 126 -9.22 -8.14 1.01
CA THR A 126 -8.79 -7.68 2.34
C THR A 126 -9.94 -7.83 3.32
N PRO A 127 -9.66 -7.94 4.63
CA PRO A 127 -10.70 -7.88 5.65
C PRO A 127 -11.51 -6.56 5.61
N ALA A 128 -10.91 -5.49 5.08
CA ALA A 128 -11.55 -4.18 4.98
C ALA A 128 -12.73 -4.17 3.98
N SER A 129 -12.73 -5.04 2.97
CA SER A 129 -13.83 -5.16 2.00
C SER A 129 -14.96 -6.10 2.44
N LEU A 130 -14.84 -6.75 3.59
CA LEU A 130 -15.95 -7.48 4.22
C LEU A 130 -16.90 -6.52 4.94
N THR A 131 -18.18 -6.92 5.06
CA THR A 131 -19.12 -6.22 5.93
C THR A 131 -18.65 -6.30 7.39
N LYS A 132 -19.12 -5.36 8.24
CA LYS A 132 -18.77 -5.34 9.67
C LYS A 132 -19.01 -6.70 10.35
N ARG A 133 -20.14 -7.35 10.06
CA ARG A 133 -20.50 -8.66 10.65
C ARG A 133 -19.66 -9.81 10.10
N GLN A 134 -19.34 -9.80 8.80
CA GLN A 134 -18.42 -10.78 8.23
C GLN A 134 -17.00 -10.63 8.80
N ARG A 135 -16.56 -9.40 9.06
CA ARG A 135 -15.25 -9.14 9.68
C ARG A 135 -15.19 -9.65 11.12
N GLU A 136 -16.24 -9.42 11.90
CA GLU A 136 -16.39 -9.94 13.26
C GLU A 136 -16.35 -11.49 13.27
N ALA A 137 -17.07 -12.14 12.36
CA ALA A 137 -17.01 -13.59 12.19
C ALA A 137 -15.60 -14.06 11.80
N LEU A 138 -14.93 -13.38 10.87
CA LEU A 138 -13.55 -13.66 10.46
C LEU A 138 -12.59 -13.61 11.66
N GLU A 139 -12.68 -12.59 12.51
CA GLU A 139 -11.83 -12.44 13.71
C GLU A 139 -11.99 -13.64 14.65
N MET A 140 -13.22 -14.08 14.89
CA MET A 140 -13.51 -15.27 15.71
C MET A 140 -12.96 -16.57 15.09
N LEU A 141 -13.08 -16.72 13.77
CA LEU A 141 -12.52 -17.88 13.05
C LEU A 141 -10.99 -17.92 13.13
N LEU A 142 -10.33 -16.77 12.96
CA LEU A 142 -8.87 -16.64 13.07
C LEU A 142 -8.37 -16.84 14.51
N ALA A 143 -9.19 -16.53 15.51
CA ALA A 143 -8.93 -16.83 16.92
C ALA A 143 -9.13 -18.31 17.30
N GLY A 144 -9.51 -19.18 16.36
CA GLY A 144 -9.70 -20.61 16.62
C GLY A 144 -11.11 -21.01 17.10
N LEU A 145 -12.06 -20.08 17.19
CA LEU A 145 -13.43 -20.38 17.63
C LEU A 145 -14.23 -21.15 16.57
N THR A 146 -15.02 -22.13 16.99
CA THR A 146 -15.98 -22.84 16.10
C THR A 146 -17.14 -21.94 15.69
N GLU A 147 -17.87 -22.28 14.61
CA GLU A 147 -19.07 -21.53 14.20
C GLU A 147 -20.11 -21.42 15.33
N LYS A 148 -20.23 -22.46 16.17
CA LYS A 148 -21.10 -22.45 17.35
C LYS A 148 -20.64 -21.44 18.40
N GLN A 149 -19.34 -21.38 18.68
CA GLN A 149 -18.79 -20.40 19.62
C GLN A 149 -18.87 -18.98 19.06
N ALA A 150 -18.63 -18.80 17.76
CA ALA A 150 -18.78 -17.52 17.10
C ALA A 150 -20.23 -17.04 17.12
N ALA A 151 -21.19 -17.93 16.88
CA ALA A 151 -22.62 -17.62 16.98
C ALA A 151 -23.00 -17.13 18.39
N ALA A 152 -22.52 -17.83 19.42
CA ALA A 152 -22.71 -17.43 20.81
C ALA A 152 -22.06 -16.05 21.10
N GLY A 153 -20.84 -15.81 20.61
CA GLY A 153 -20.13 -14.54 20.80
C GLY A 153 -20.77 -13.36 20.06
N MET A 154 -21.35 -13.60 18.89
CA MET A 154 -21.99 -12.58 18.05
C MET A 154 -23.48 -12.36 18.39
N GLY A 155 -24.08 -13.21 19.23
CA GLY A 155 -25.49 -13.17 19.59
C GLY A 155 -26.44 -13.49 18.42
N ILE A 156 -26.03 -14.38 17.51
CA ILE A 156 -26.79 -14.78 16.32
C ILE A 156 -26.87 -16.30 16.18
N SER A 157 -27.63 -16.79 15.20
CA SER A 157 -27.78 -18.24 14.97
C SER A 157 -26.55 -18.85 14.30
N VAL A 158 -26.29 -20.15 14.56
CA VAL A 158 -25.23 -20.91 13.88
C VAL A 158 -25.40 -20.90 12.34
N PRO A 159 -26.61 -21.09 11.78
CA PRO A 159 -26.83 -20.93 10.34
C PRO A 159 -26.41 -19.56 9.79
N THR A 160 -26.66 -18.48 10.52
CA THR A 160 -26.25 -17.13 10.09
C THR A 160 -24.73 -16.98 10.07
N VAL A 161 -24.02 -17.52 11.07
CA VAL A 161 -22.56 -17.57 11.05
C VAL A 161 -22.06 -18.41 9.88
N HIS A 162 -22.71 -19.54 9.60
CA HIS A 162 -22.36 -20.38 8.47
C HIS A 162 -22.44 -19.63 7.14
N GLU A 163 -23.48 -18.84 6.91
CA GLU A 163 -23.59 -17.97 5.73
C GLU A 163 -22.45 -16.95 5.66
N TYR A 164 -22.07 -16.34 6.79
CA TYR A 164 -20.90 -15.45 6.83
C TYR A 164 -19.61 -16.17 6.50
N VAL A 165 -19.40 -17.38 7.02
CA VAL A 165 -18.22 -18.22 6.72
C VAL A 165 -18.13 -18.51 5.23
N GLN A 166 -19.24 -18.91 4.59
CA GLN A 166 -19.27 -19.15 3.14
C GLN A 166 -18.96 -17.89 2.33
N ALA A 167 -19.49 -16.74 2.75
CA ALA A 167 -19.18 -15.46 2.13
C ALA A 167 -17.69 -15.08 2.28
N ILE A 168 -17.11 -15.33 3.46
CA ILE A 168 -15.68 -15.10 3.75
C ILE A 168 -14.81 -16.01 2.88
N TYR A 169 -15.13 -17.30 2.80
CA TYR A 169 -14.40 -18.25 1.96
C TYR A 169 -14.43 -17.86 0.50
N LYS A 170 -15.61 -17.50 -0.03
CA LYS A 170 -15.75 -16.98 -1.39
C LYS A 170 -14.95 -15.69 -1.60
N HIS A 171 -14.97 -14.78 -0.62
CA HIS A 171 -14.24 -13.51 -0.68
C HIS A 171 -12.72 -13.72 -0.80
N PHE A 172 -12.15 -14.62 0.00
CA PHE A 172 -10.72 -14.91 -0.02
C PHE A 172 -10.30 -15.97 -1.04
N GLY A 173 -11.24 -16.58 -1.77
CA GLY A 173 -10.96 -17.64 -2.74
C GLY A 173 -10.42 -18.92 -2.10
N VAL A 174 -10.87 -19.23 -0.89
CA VAL A 174 -10.48 -20.43 -0.13
C VAL A 174 -11.67 -21.35 0.07
N HIS A 175 -11.43 -22.62 0.35
CA HIS A 175 -12.48 -23.64 0.49
C HIS A 175 -12.56 -24.25 1.89
N SER A 176 -11.64 -23.90 2.78
CA SER A 176 -11.59 -24.47 4.12
C SER A 176 -11.05 -23.50 5.15
N ARG A 177 -11.33 -23.80 6.42
CA ARG A 177 -10.81 -23.06 7.57
C ARG A 177 -9.28 -23.07 7.60
N GLY A 178 -8.68 -24.22 7.27
CA GLY A 178 -7.22 -24.37 7.20
C GLY A 178 -6.61 -23.53 6.09
N GLU A 179 -7.24 -23.49 4.91
CA GLU A 179 -6.83 -22.60 3.82
C GLU A 179 -6.99 -21.12 4.18
N LEU A 180 -8.07 -20.74 4.86
CA LEU A 180 -8.26 -19.38 5.36
C LEU A 180 -7.13 -19.00 6.33
N ALA A 181 -6.82 -19.85 7.31
CA ALA A 181 -5.72 -19.60 8.24
C ALA A 181 -4.37 -19.53 7.51
N ALA A 182 -4.11 -20.43 6.56
CA ALA A 182 -2.91 -20.43 5.74
C ALA A 182 -2.79 -19.17 4.87
N HIS A 183 -3.90 -18.64 4.34
CA HIS A 183 -3.93 -17.40 3.57
C HIS A 183 -3.38 -16.22 4.40
N PHE A 184 -3.80 -16.08 5.65
CA PHE A 184 -3.28 -15.05 6.55
C PHE A 184 -1.86 -15.35 7.03
N LEU A 185 -1.52 -16.60 7.34
CA LEU A 185 -0.17 -16.97 7.83
C LEU A 185 0.91 -16.84 6.75
N ARG A 186 0.63 -17.16 5.49
CA ARG A 186 1.59 -16.97 4.37
C ARG A 186 1.98 -15.51 4.22
N ARG A 187 1.03 -14.60 4.47
CA ARG A 187 1.26 -13.15 4.48
C ARG A 187 2.22 -12.73 5.61
N TYR A 188 2.09 -13.32 6.80
CA TYR A 188 3.00 -13.09 7.93
C TYR A 188 4.38 -13.72 7.77
N ARG A 189 4.47 -14.95 7.23
CA ARG A 189 5.75 -15.63 6.98
C ARG A 189 6.59 -14.94 5.93
N GLY A 190 5.95 -14.37 4.91
CA GLY A 190 6.61 -13.49 3.95
C GLY A 190 7.29 -12.28 4.61
N ALA A 191 6.67 -11.69 5.64
CA ALA A 191 7.24 -10.57 6.39
C ALA A 191 8.33 -11.00 7.40
N MET A 192 8.29 -12.23 7.92
CA MET A 192 9.26 -12.75 8.88
C MET A 192 10.51 -13.39 8.26
N ASN A 193 10.42 -13.92 7.04
CA ASN A 193 11.58 -14.52 6.37
C ASN A 193 12.57 -13.45 5.85
N ASP A 194 12.11 -12.26 5.47
CA ASP A 194 12.99 -11.15 5.04
C ASP A 194 13.77 -10.52 6.21
N VAL A 195 13.27 -10.62 7.44
CA VAL A 195 13.97 -10.09 8.63
C VAL A 195 15.19 -10.94 9.01
N ARG A 196 15.21 -12.23 8.65
CA ARG A 196 16.29 -13.15 9.02
C ARG A 196 17.47 -13.16 8.05
N VAL A 197 17.39 -12.48 6.92
CA VAL A 197 18.53 -12.38 5.97
C VAL A 197 19.51 -11.27 6.35
N GLY A 198 19.18 -10.42 7.35
CA GLY A 198 20.01 -9.29 7.79
C GLY A 198 21.03 -9.58 8.89
N ASP A 199 20.96 -10.72 9.59
CA ASP A 199 21.74 -10.95 10.81
C ASP A 199 22.93 -11.93 10.65
N ASP A 200 23.13 -12.55 9.48
CA ASP A 200 24.17 -13.59 9.27
C ASP A 200 25.40 -13.14 8.45
N GLU A 201 25.61 -11.83 8.25
CA GLU A 201 26.81 -11.31 7.54
C GLU A 201 27.74 -10.43 8.40
N ALA A 202 27.69 -10.60 9.74
CA ALA A 202 28.58 -9.93 10.69
C ALA A 202 29.41 -10.91 11.54
N SER A 203 29.97 -11.94 10.92
CA SER A 203 31.09 -12.73 11.48
C SER A 203 31.76 -13.57 10.40
N ARG A 204 32.68 -12.96 9.65
CA ARG A 204 33.82 -13.64 9.00
C ARG A 204 34.87 -12.63 8.57
#